data_AF-A0A9E1ZG00-F1
#
_entry.id   AF-A0A9E1ZG00-F1
#
_cell.length_a   1.000
_cell.length_b   1.000
_cell.length_c   1.000
_cell.angle_alpha   90.00
_cell.angle_beta   90.00
_cell.angle_gamma   90.00
#
_symmetry.space_group_name_H-M   'P 1'
#
loop_
_entity.id
_entity.type
_entity.pdbx_description
1 polymer ?
#
loop_
_entity_poly.entity_id
_entity_poly.type
_entity_poly.pdbx_seq_one_letter_code
_entity_poly.pdbx_strand_id
1 'polypeptide(L)'
;MGYSVGSMAKRLAKGKALVDAADYPGIRFRKVNEKNMPMPQEDLKGGSWFVCTPNSVKTFSAVGFIFARRLHEKLKVPIGIIDCSWGGTPIEPYIPAKAFTGHPTLERLAKLSETRDYEAIKAMRGGTFVRSDAWLAGAIYNARIAPVVPYAIRGAIWYQAESNCGTGEDPRDYAHKMRALIQGWRGAWGRPDLPFYYVQLPQWRSYAWTYAREEQRRAMDVPNTGMAVTIDLDFNNDIHPPNKIDVGERLARWPLAKVYRYSTPYSGPTFRSVKRGGNVMSVMFNNVDGGLIVGQAGVGQVIEIKGGKLFGFELADEGGGWHAANAIIRGNTVAVSSVEVSEPRAVRYACHPQAPEDKQWNLYNGAKLPASPFCSDWSLMPYEPKQNPMPK
;
A
#
# COMPACT_ATOMS: atom_id res chain seq x y z
N MET A 1 -7.86 2.95 -12.73
CA MET A 1 -7.05 3.62 -13.77
C MET A 1 -5.77 4.10 -13.12
N GLY A 2 -4.61 4.08 -13.79
CA GLY A 2 -3.41 4.73 -13.25
C GLY A 2 -3.71 6.22 -13.04
N TYR A 3 -3.78 6.66 -11.78
CA TYR A 3 -4.18 8.02 -11.45
C TYR A 3 -3.13 8.99 -12.00
N SER A 4 -3.51 9.79 -13.00
CA SER A 4 -2.56 10.62 -13.72
C SER A 4 -2.23 11.92 -12.99
N VAL A 5 -1.08 12.49 -13.33
CA VAL A 5 -0.65 13.82 -12.87
C VAL A 5 -1.69 14.89 -13.24
N GLY A 6 -2.28 14.81 -14.44
CA GLY A 6 -3.36 15.71 -14.86
C GLY A 6 -4.62 15.58 -14.00
N SER A 7 -5.00 14.35 -13.62
CA SER A 7 -6.13 14.12 -12.69
C SER A 7 -5.87 14.68 -11.31
N MET A 8 -4.64 14.55 -10.79
CA MET A 8 -4.21 15.20 -9.54
C MET A 8 -4.30 16.72 -9.65
N ALA A 9 -3.74 17.32 -10.71
CA ALA A 9 -3.69 18.77 -10.90
C ALA A 9 -5.07 19.43 -10.96
N LYS A 10 -6.07 18.73 -11.52
CA LYS A 10 -7.46 19.20 -11.55
C LYS A 10 -8.11 19.32 -10.17
N ARG A 11 -7.62 18.56 -9.19
CA ARG A 11 -8.26 18.39 -7.88
C ARG A 11 -7.42 18.94 -6.73
N LEU A 12 -6.18 19.34 -7.02
CA LEU A 12 -5.23 19.76 -6.00
C LEU A 12 -4.35 20.90 -6.51
N ALA A 13 -4.47 22.08 -5.90
CA ALA A 13 -3.72 23.28 -6.28
C ALA A 13 -2.19 23.07 -6.22
N LYS A 14 -1.69 22.44 -5.14
CA LYS A 14 -0.27 22.05 -5.04
C LYS A 14 0.13 21.07 -6.16
N GLY A 15 -0.78 20.18 -6.54
CA GLY A 15 -0.60 19.28 -7.69
C GLY A 15 -0.44 20.06 -8.99
N LYS A 16 -1.32 21.03 -9.25
CA LYS A 16 -1.24 21.90 -10.43
C LYS A 16 0.10 22.64 -10.51
N ALA A 17 0.54 23.24 -9.40
CA ALA A 17 1.82 23.95 -9.36
C ALA A 17 3.01 23.03 -9.70
N LEU A 18 3.00 21.78 -9.22
CA LEU A 18 4.03 20.79 -9.58
C LEU A 18 4.01 20.42 -11.06
N VAL A 19 2.84 20.39 -11.71
CA VAL A 19 2.72 20.13 -13.16
C VAL A 19 3.25 21.29 -13.97
N ASP A 20 2.85 22.51 -13.60
CA ASP A 20 3.22 23.72 -14.34
C ASP A 20 4.76 23.93 -14.31
N ALA A 21 5.41 23.53 -13.22
CA ALA A 21 6.86 23.60 -13.05
C ALA A 21 7.62 22.32 -13.49
N ALA A 22 6.96 21.34 -14.10
CA ALA A 22 7.55 20.03 -14.40
C ALA A 22 8.49 20.05 -15.62
N ASP A 23 9.64 20.70 -15.53
CA ASP A 23 10.67 20.70 -16.58
C ASP A 23 11.92 19.95 -16.11
N TYR A 24 11.95 18.64 -16.34
CA TYR A 24 13.00 17.75 -15.86
C TYR A 24 13.55 16.91 -17.03
N PRO A 25 14.53 17.41 -17.81
CA PRO A 25 15.08 16.67 -18.96
C PRO A 25 15.75 15.34 -18.58
N GLY A 26 16.20 15.23 -17.32
CA GLY A 26 16.75 14.00 -16.75
C GLY A 26 15.72 12.96 -16.31
N ILE A 27 14.41 13.28 -16.32
CA ILE A 27 13.35 12.33 -15.98
C ILE A 27 12.69 11.85 -17.27
N ARG A 28 12.63 10.52 -17.44
CA ARG A 28 11.97 9.89 -18.59
C ARG A 28 10.95 8.86 -18.14
N PHE A 29 9.89 8.73 -18.93
CA PHE A 29 8.80 7.79 -18.68
C PHE A 29 8.51 6.96 -19.92
N ARG A 30 8.26 5.66 -19.73
CA ARG A 30 7.76 4.76 -20.77
C ARG A 30 6.49 4.12 -20.28
N LYS A 31 5.39 4.29 -21.03
CA LYS A 31 4.13 3.60 -20.75
C LYS A 31 4.04 2.31 -21.54
N VAL A 32 3.60 1.25 -20.88
CA VAL A 32 3.32 -0.07 -21.47
C VAL A 32 1.80 -0.23 -21.51
N ASN A 33 1.23 -0.36 -22.71
CA ASN A 33 -0.22 -0.35 -22.94
C ASN A 33 -0.73 -1.66 -23.57
N GLU A 34 0.14 -2.65 -23.69
CA GLU A 34 -0.10 -3.95 -24.28
C GLU A 34 -1.33 -4.61 -23.63
N LYS A 35 -2.17 -5.24 -24.46
CA LYS A 35 -3.30 -6.05 -23.98
C LYS A 35 -2.78 -7.35 -23.39
N ASN A 36 -3.55 -7.97 -22.49
CA ASN A 36 -3.19 -9.23 -21.86
C ASN A 36 -2.87 -10.31 -22.91
N MET A 37 -1.93 -11.20 -22.57
CA MET A 37 -1.50 -12.29 -23.45
C MET A 37 -1.47 -13.62 -22.68
N PRO A 38 -1.85 -14.74 -23.33
CA PRO A 38 -1.84 -16.05 -22.67
C PRO A 38 -0.42 -16.55 -22.39
N MET A 39 0.58 -16.08 -23.13
CA MET A 39 1.99 -16.47 -23.00
C MET A 39 2.89 -15.24 -22.88
N PRO A 40 4.02 -15.34 -22.14
CA PRO A 40 5.01 -14.26 -22.05
C PRO A 40 5.44 -13.75 -23.43
N GLN A 41 5.45 -12.43 -23.59
CA GLN A 41 5.96 -11.77 -24.79
C GLN A 41 7.43 -11.41 -24.59
N GLU A 42 8.22 -11.50 -25.66
CA GLU A 42 9.66 -11.23 -25.62
C GLU A 42 9.98 -9.75 -25.76
N ASP A 43 9.14 -8.98 -26.45
CA ASP A 43 9.35 -7.55 -26.69
C ASP A 43 8.02 -6.77 -26.69
N LEU A 44 8.14 -5.46 -26.50
CA LEU A 44 7.06 -4.50 -26.61
C LEU A 44 6.80 -4.19 -28.09
N LYS A 45 5.52 -4.08 -28.48
CA LYS A 45 5.14 -3.84 -29.89
C LYS A 45 5.28 -2.38 -30.32
N GLY A 46 5.79 -1.51 -29.42
CA GLY A 46 6.01 -0.10 -29.68
C GLY A 46 6.13 0.72 -28.39
N GLY A 47 5.78 2.01 -28.51
CA GLY A 47 5.94 2.99 -27.46
C GLY A 47 7.32 3.66 -27.45
N SER A 48 7.41 4.78 -26.75
CA SER A 48 8.65 5.57 -26.68
C SER A 48 8.86 6.10 -25.28
N TRP A 49 10.11 6.49 -25.01
CA TRP A 49 10.44 7.25 -23.81
C TRP A 49 10.09 8.71 -24.00
N PHE A 50 9.36 9.28 -23.05
CA PHE A 50 8.98 10.69 -23.06
C PHE A 50 9.79 11.44 -22.00
N VAL A 51 10.35 12.58 -22.39
CA VAL A 51 10.99 13.52 -21.46
C VAL A 51 9.92 14.17 -20.59
N CYS A 52 10.21 14.39 -19.30
CA CYS A 52 9.30 15.08 -18.39
C CYS A 52 9.29 16.59 -18.69
N THR A 53 8.17 17.05 -19.24
CA THR A 53 7.84 18.46 -19.48
C THR A 53 6.47 18.76 -18.90
N PRO A 54 6.07 20.04 -18.72
CA PRO A 54 4.75 20.38 -18.20
C PRO A 54 3.59 19.79 -19.04
N ASN A 55 3.83 19.51 -20.32
CA ASN A 55 2.85 18.90 -21.21
C ASN A 55 2.84 17.37 -21.12
N SER A 56 3.99 16.70 -21.22
CA SER A 56 4.05 15.24 -21.25
C SER A 56 3.65 14.63 -19.90
N VAL A 57 4.04 15.28 -18.79
CA VAL A 57 3.86 14.77 -17.43
C VAL A 57 2.40 14.54 -17.08
N LYS A 58 1.47 15.32 -17.65
CA LYS A 58 0.01 15.26 -17.37
C LYS A 58 -0.58 13.86 -17.57
N THR A 59 0.00 13.08 -18.47
CA THR A 59 -0.47 11.72 -18.81
C THR A 59 0.25 10.62 -18.03
N PHE A 60 1.30 10.95 -17.28
CA PHE A 60 2.06 10.00 -16.48
C PHE A 60 1.33 9.67 -15.19
N SER A 61 1.73 8.56 -14.56
CA SER A 61 1.36 8.24 -13.19
C SER A 61 1.74 9.37 -12.24
N ALA A 62 0.79 9.88 -11.46
CA ALA A 62 1.05 10.93 -10.47
C ALA A 62 2.05 10.47 -9.41
N VAL A 63 1.89 9.25 -8.91
CA VAL A 63 2.82 8.66 -7.94
C VAL A 63 4.20 8.46 -8.57
N GLY A 64 4.25 7.95 -9.81
CA GLY A 64 5.51 7.74 -10.53
C GLY A 64 6.28 9.03 -10.79
N PHE A 65 5.58 10.11 -11.18
CA PHE A 65 6.18 11.44 -11.36
C PHE A 65 6.76 11.98 -10.06
N ILE A 66 5.99 12.01 -8.97
CA ILE A 66 6.45 12.55 -7.70
C ILE A 66 7.64 11.74 -7.16
N PHE A 67 7.56 10.41 -7.24
CA PHE A 67 8.65 9.52 -6.88
C PHE A 67 9.93 9.81 -7.69
N ALA A 68 9.82 9.89 -9.02
CA ALA A 68 10.95 10.14 -9.90
C ALA A 68 11.56 11.54 -9.67
N ARG A 69 10.71 12.56 -9.52
CA ARG A 69 11.12 13.93 -9.19
C ARG A 69 11.92 13.96 -7.89
N ARG A 70 11.40 13.35 -6.82
CA ARG A 70 12.06 13.32 -5.52
C ARG A 70 13.42 12.64 -5.58
N LEU A 71 13.54 11.52 -6.30
CA LEU A 71 14.82 10.84 -6.51
C LEU A 71 15.78 11.69 -7.35
N HIS A 72 15.31 12.25 -8.46
CA HIS A 72 16.13 13.07 -9.34
C HIS A 72 16.69 14.30 -8.61
N GLU A 73 15.84 15.01 -7.87
CA GLU A 73 16.24 16.18 -7.07
C GLU A 73 17.31 15.84 -6.03
N LYS A 74 17.24 14.65 -5.43
CA LYS A 74 18.15 14.24 -4.35
C LYS A 74 19.44 13.59 -4.86
N LEU A 75 19.34 12.75 -5.88
CA LEU A 75 20.47 11.96 -6.42
C LEU A 75 21.23 12.69 -7.52
N LYS A 76 20.61 13.68 -8.18
CA LYS A 76 21.18 14.42 -9.32
C LYS A 76 21.60 13.53 -10.50
N VAL A 77 20.90 12.41 -10.70
CA VAL A 77 21.09 11.50 -11.84
C VAL A 77 19.80 11.36 -12.66
N PRO A 78 19.88 10.94 -13.94
CA PRO A 78 18.69 10.64 -14.72
C PRO A 78 17.84 9.53 -14.08
N ILE A 79 16.51 9.68 -14.11
CA ILE A 79 15.56 8.71 -13.57
C ILE A 79 14.59 8.26 -14.67
N GLY A 80 14.52 6.95 -14.91
CA GLY A 80 13.55 6.33 -15.80
C GLY A 80 12.44 5.61 -15.03
N ILE A 81 11.19 5.78 -15.45
CA ILE A 81 10.04 5.01 -14.94
C ILE A 81 9.37 4.27 -16.10
N ILE A 82 9.22 2.96 -15.94
CA ILE A 82 8.40 2.12 -16.82
C ILE A 82 7.06 1.89 -16.12
N ASP A 83 5.97 2.37 -16.70
CA ASP A 83 4.62 2.22 -16.16
C ASP A 83 3.86 1.11 -16.88
N CYS A 84 3.69 0.00 -16.15
CA CYS A 84 2.96 -1.17 -16.60
C CYS A 84 1.53 -1.24 -16.01
N SER A 85 1.05 -0.18 -15.35
CA SER A 85 -0.22 -0.19 -14.62
C SER A 85 -1.43 -0.36 -15.54
N TRP A 86 -2.37 -1.19 -15.10
CA TRP A 86 -3.71 -1.32 -15.68
C TRP A 86 -4.74 -1.00 -14.61
N GLY A 87 -5.63 -0.06 -14.91
CA GLY A 87 -6.70 0.33 -14.00
C GLY A 87 -7.71 -0.77 -13.70
N GLY A 88 -8.03 -0.94 -12.41
CA GLY A 88 -9.16 -1.79 -11.99
C GLY A 88 -8.87 -3.28 -12.10
N THR A 89 -7.61 -3.70 -12.13
CA THR A 89 -7.20 -5.10 -12.18
C THR A 89 -6.75 -5.60 -10.82
N PRO A 90 -7.00 -6.86 -10.46
CA PRO A 90 -6.52 -7.45 -9.23
C PRO A 90 -5.02 -7.80 -9.35
N ILE A 91 -4.40 -8.36 -8.31
CA ILE A 91 -2.94 -8.64 -8.29
C ILE A 91 -2.54 -9.85 -9.16
N GLU A 92 -3.40 -10.86 -9.26
CA GLU A 92 -3.15 -12.18 -9.86
C GLU A 92 -2.56 -12.10 -11.28
N PRO A 93 -3.03 -11.23 -12.18
CA PRO A 93 -2.51 -11.16 -13.55
C PRO A 93 -1.08 -10.67 -13.65
N TYR A 94 -0.57 -9.95 -12.65
CA TYR A 94 0.79 -9.39 -12.65
C TYR A 94 1.83 -10.37 -12.11
N ILE A 95 1.39 -11.48 -11.54
CA ILE A 95 2.25 -12.53 -11.01
C ILE A 95 2.53 -13.52 -12.15
N PRO A 96 3.80 -13.82 -12.49
CA PRO A 96 4.09 -14.89 -13.43
C PRO A 96 3.47 -16.20 -12.96
N ALA A 97 2.78 -16.94 -13.84
CA ALA A 97 2.03 -18.15 -13.46
C ALA A 97 2.89 -19.16 -12.66
N LYS A 98 4.16 -19.32 -13.02
CA LYS A 98 5.13 -20.18 -12.30
C LYS A 98 5.43 -19.78 -10.85
N ALA A 99 5.04 -18.57 -10.42
CA ALA A 99 5.25 -18.10 -9.05
C ALA A 99 4.06 -18.40 -8.11
N PHE A 100 2.97 -19.00 -8.64
CA PHE A 100 1.82 -19.43 -7.84
C PHE A 100 2.09 -20.80 -7.18
N THR A 101 3.03 -20.83 -6.23
CA THR A 101 3.47 -22.07 -5.56
C THR A 101 3.55 -21.88 -4.04
N GLY A 102 3.51 -22.96 -3.27
CA GLY A 102 3.83 -22.91 -1.83
C GLY A 102 2.71 -22.37 -0.94
N HIS A 103 1.51 -22.21 -1.50
CA HIS A 103 0.30 -21.90 -0.75
C HIS A 103 -0.93 -22.49 -1.48
N PRO A 104 -1.85 -23.20 -0.79
CA PRO A 104 -2.98 -23.88 -1.43
C PRO A 104 -3.84 -22.97 -2.32
N THR A 105 -4.11 -21.74 -1.86
CA THR A 105 -4.86 -20.74 -2.64
C THR A 105 -4.15 -20.39 -3.95
N LEU A 106 -2.82 -20.23 -3.93
CA LEU A 106 -2.07 -19.83 -5.12
C LEU A 106 -2.05 -20.97 -6.15
N GLU A 107 -1.72 -22.18 -5.72
CA GLU A 107 -1.65 -23.36 -6.59
C GLU A 107 -3.02 -23.67 -7.22
N ARG A 108 -4.09 -23.51 -6.45
CA ARG A 108 -5.46 -23.66 -6.95
C ARG A 108 -5.83 -22.56 -7.94
N LEU A 109 -5.49 -21.29 -7.66
CA LEU A 109 -5.72 -20.18 -8.59
C LEU A 109 -5.02 -20.38 -9.93
N ALA A 110 -3.79 -20.91 -9.93
CA ALA A 110 -3.06 -21.22 -11.17
C ALA A 110 -3.80 -22.26 -12.01
N LYS A 111 -4.15 -23.42 -11.42
CA LYS A 111 -4.86 -24.51 -12.10
C LYS A 111 -6.20 -24.06 -12.67
N LEU A 112 -7.00 -23.34 -11.88
CA LEU A 112 -8.31 -22.85 -12.34
C LEU A 112 -8.18 -21.74 -13.40
N SER A 113 -7.07 -20.99 -13.38
CA SER A 113 -6.82 -19.98 -14.42
C SER A 113 -6.51 -20.62 -15.78
N GLU A 114 -5.81 -21.76 -15.79
CA GLU A 114 -5.51 -22.52 -17.02
C GLU A 114 -6.79 -23.04 -17.69
N THR A 115 -7.74 -23.53 -16.89
CA THR A 115 -9.04 -24.04 -17.38
C THR A 115 -10.11 -22.96 -17.52
N ARG A 116 -9.80 -21.70 -17.16
CA ARG A 116 -10.74 -20.56 -17.19
C ARG A 116 -11.99 -20.79 -16.35
N ASP A 117 -11.86 -21.47 -15.22
CA ASP A 117 -12.99 -21.77 -14.34
C ASP A 117 -13.28 -20.59 -13.39
N TYR A 118 -13.99 -19.59 -13.91
CA TYR A 118 -14.24 -18.33 -13.20
C TYR A 118 -15.12 -18.51 -11.95
N GLU A 119 -16.09 -19.41 -12.00
CA GLU A 119 -16.97 -19.66 -10.86
C GLU A 119 -16.24 -20.39 -9.73
N ALA A 120 -15.34 -21.33 -10.04
CA ALA A 120 -14.51 -21.95 -9.01
C ALA A 120 -13.50 -20.96 -8.39
N ILE A 121 -12.94 -20.04 -9.18
CA ILE A 121 -12.06 -18.97 -8.68
C ILE A 121 -12.84 -18.00 -7.78
N LYS A 122 -14.09 -17.71 -8.12
CA LYS A 122 -14.96 -16.86 -7.31
C LYS A 122 -15.36 -17.52 -5.97
N ALA A 123 -15.60 -18.83 -5.97
CA ALA A 123 -16.09 -19.56 -4.81
C ALA A 123 -15.02 -19.87 -3.75
N MET A 124 -13.74 -19.70 -4.06
CA MET A 124 -12.67 -20.03 -3.11
C MET A 124 -12.39 -18.88 -2.12
N ARG A 125 -12.08 -19.24 -0.87
CA ARG A 125 -11.47 -18.32 0.10
C ARG A 125 -10.16 -17.77 -0.46
N GLY A 126 -9.95 -16.47 -0.29
CA GLY A 126 -8.81 -15.77 -0.88
C GLY A 126 -8.87 -15.66 -2.41
N GLY A 127 -10.02 -15.98 -3.03
CA GLY A 127 -10.25 -15.86 -4.46
C GLY A 127 -10.42 -14.41 -4.95
N THR A 128 -10.75 -14.25 -6.22
CA THR A 128 -11.05 -12.95 -6.83
C THR A 128 -12.18 -13.12 -7.85
N PHE A 129 -12.80 -12.01 -8.27
CA PHE A 129 -13.87 -12.08 -9.26
C PHE A 129 -13.27 -11.84 -10.63
N VAL A 130 -12.95 -12.90 -11.38
CA VAL A 130 -12.36 -12.78 -12.71
C VAL A 130 -13.37 -12.18 -13.69
N ARG A 131 -13.25 -10.89 -13.99
CA ARG A 131 -14.19 -10.16 -14.86
C ARG A 131 -13.89 -10.29 -16.35
N SER A 132 -12.67 -10.73 -16.68
CA SER A 132 -12.23 -11.02 -18.05
C SER A 132 -10.94 -11.84 -18.03
N ASP A 133 -10.51 -12.37 -19.18
CA ASP A 133 -9.25 -13.10 -19.32
C ASP A 133 -8.02 -12.28 -18.87
N ALA A 134 -8.10 -10.95 -18.87
CA ALA A 134 -7.04 -10.09 -18.35
C ALA A 134 -6.86 -10.22 -16.83
N TRP A 135 -7.82 -10.81 -16.12
CA TRP A 135 -7.80 -11.02 -14.66
C TRP A 135 -7.28 -12.41 -14.26
N LEU A 136 -6.97 -13.28 -15.24
CA LEU A 136 -6.37 -14.58 -14.99
C LEU A 136 -4.90 -14.47 -14.58
N ALA A 137 -4.42 -15.45 -13.81
CA ALA A 137 -3.04 -15.54 -13.36
C ALA A 137 -2.05 -15.35 -14.52
N GLY A 138 -1.09 -14.43 -14.37
CA GLY A 138 -0.05 -14.15 -15.35
C GLY A 138 -0.47 -13.41 -16.62
N ALA A 139 -1.76 -13.20 -16.88
CA ALA A 139 -2.22 -12.67 -18.17
C ALA A 139 -1.69 -11.25 -18.48
N ILE A 140 -1.52 -10.40 -17.47
CA ILE A 140 -0.95 -9.05 -17.63
C ILE A 140 0.58 -9.09 -17.54
N TYR A 141 1.14 -9.92 -16.67
CA TYR A 141 2.59 -10.16 -16.56
C TYR A 141 3.16 -10.49 -17.94
N ASN A 142 2.52 -11.43 -18.64
CA ASN A 142 2.92 -11.92 -19.93
C ASN A 142 3.07 -10.80 -20.97
N ALA A 143 2.19 -9.81 -20.94
CA ALA A 143 2.15 -8.75 -21.94
C ALA A 143 2.87 -7.47 -21.52
N ARG A 144 2.95 -7.19 -20.21
CA ARG A 144 3.41 -5.89 -19.71
C ARG A 144 4.67 -5.95 -18.85
N ILE A 145 4.98 -7.11 -18.26
CA ILE A 145 6.14 -7.27 -17.37
C ILE A 145 7.22 -8.11 -18.05
N ALA A 146 6.88 -9.26 -18.61
CA ALA A 146 7.81 -10.12 -19.34
C ALA A 146 8.63 -9.38 -20.42
N PRO A 147 8.03 -8.59 -21.33
CA PRO A 147 8.80 -7.89 -22.36
C PRO A 147 9.63 -6.71 -21.84
N VAL A 148 9.48 -6.31 -20.57
CA VAL A 148 10.33 -5.28 -19.94
C VAL A 148 11.43 -5.87 -19.06
N VAL A 149 11.45 -7.19 -18.86
CA VAL A 149 12.52 -7.88 -18.11
C VAL A 149 13.93 -7.56 -18.65
N PRO A 150 14.15 -7.40 -19.97
CA PRO A 150 15.47 -7.03 -20.48
C PRO A 150 15.98 -5.65 -20.00
N TYR A 151 15.12 -4.77 -19.48
CA TYR A 151 15.56 -3.52 -18.86
C TYR A 151 16.27 -3.77 -17.53
N ALA A 152 17.45 -3.17 -17.37
CA ALA A 152 18.06 -3.02 -16.06
C ALA A 152 17.21 -2.08 -15.20
N ILE A 153 16.62 -2.59 -14.12
CA ILE A 153 15.83 -1.81 -13.16
C ILE A 153 16.52 -1.70 -11.81
N ARG A 154 16.30 -0.61 -11.08
CA ARG A 154 16.83 -0.44 -9.71
C ARG A 154 15.90 -0.97 -8.62
N GLY A 155 14.62 -1.16 -8.95
CA GLY A 155 13.58 -1.67 -8.06
C GLY A 155 12.21 -1.52 -8.71
N ALA A 156 11.17 -1.95 -8.00
CA ALA A 156 9.77 -1.82 -8.41
C ALA A 156 8.97 -0.99 -7.39
N ILE A 157 7.97 -0.26 -7.88
CA ILE A 157 6.92 0.33 -7.05
C ILE A 157 5.57 -0.30 -7.39
N TRP A 158 4.76 -0.58 -6.38
CA TRP A 158 3.46 -1.24 -6.52
C TRP A 158 2.37 -0.52 -5.74
N TYR A 159 1.29 -0.15 -6.43
CA TYR A 159 0.13 0.48 -5.79
C TYR A 159 -1.13 -0.16 -6.35
N GLN A 160 -1.58 -1.18 -5.63
CA GLN A 160 -2.78 -1.96 -5.95
C GLN A 160 -3.28 -2.65 -4.68
N ALA A 161 -4.58 -2.89 -4.68
CA ALA A 161 -5.32 -3.96 -4.00
C ALA A 161 -6.83 -3.73 -4.15
N GLU A 162 -7.24 -2.58 -4.68
CA GLU A 162 -8.62 -2.12 -4.76
C GLU A 162 -9.55 -3.16 -5.38
N SER A 163 -9.11 -3.78 -6.48
CA SER A 163 -9.87 -4.84 -7.17
C SER A 163 -9.82 -6.20 -6.49
N ASN A 164 -8.99 -6.39 -5.46
CA ASN A 164 -9.04 -7.53 -4.55
C ASN A 164 -9.93 -7.25 -3.33
N CYS A 165 -10.52 -6.04 -3.23
CA CYS A 165 -11.33 -5.57 -2.11
C CYS A 165 -12.69 -5.02 -2.56
N GLY A 166 -13.15 -5.41 -3.74
CA GLY A 166 -14.41 -4.93 -4.32
C GLY A 166 -15.64 -5.55 -3.64
N THR A 167 -16.72 -5.68 -4.42
CA THR A 167 -17.94 -6.32 -3.95
C THR A 167 -17.85 -7.84 -4.12
N GLY A 168 -17.50 -8.52 -3.03
CA GLY A 168 -17.50 -9.99 -2.94
C GLY A 168 -16.12 -10.65 -3.08
N GLU A 169 -15.09 -9.90 -3.47
CA GLU A 169 -13.70 -10.37 -3.41
C GLU A 169 -13.24 -10.61 -1.96
N ASP A 170 -12.30 -11.55 -1.78
CA ASP A 170 -11.76 -11.93 -0.48
C ASP A 170 -10.25 -11.63 -0.40
N PRO A 171 -9.83 -10.59 0.35
CA PRO A 171 -8.44 -10.17 0.43
C PRO A 171 -7.59 -11.02 1.38
N ARG A 172 -8.14 -11.98 2.15
CA ARG A 172 -7.45 -12.64 3.28
C ARG A 172 -6.18 -13.43 2.94
N ASP A 173 -5.87 -13.64 1.66
CA ASP A 173 -4.63 -14.26 1.19
C ASP A 173 -3.74 -13.29 0.38
N TYR A 174 -4.00 -11.98 0.46
CA TYR A 174 -3.29 -10.98 -0.33
C TYR A 174 -1.80 -10.89 0.03
N ALA A 175 -1.39 -11.16 1.28
CA ALA A 175 0.03 -11.22 1.64
C ALA A 175 0.75 -12.37 0.91
N HIS A 176 0.09 -13.51 0.70
CA HIS A 176 0.65 -14.63 -0.07
C HIS A 176 0.79 -14.26 -1.55
N LYS A 177 -0.21 -13.59 -2.13
CA LYS A 177 -0.16 -13.06 -3.50
C LYS A 177 0.95 -12.01 -3.68
N MET A 178 1.14 -11.12 -2.70
CA MET A 178 2.25 -10.16 -2.69
C MET A 178 3.61 -10.86 -2.64
N ARG A 179 3.78 -11.90 -1.82
CA ARG A 179 5.02 -12.71 -1.80
C ARG A 179 5.30 -13.34 -3.17
N ALA A 180 4.29 -13.93 -3.79
CA ALA A 180 4.39 -14.51 -5.14
C ALA A 180 4.72 -13.45 -6.21
N LEU A 181 4.11 -12.26 -6.15
CA LEU A 181 4.44 -11.13 -7.03
C LEU A 181 5.91 -10.74 -6.91
N ILE A 182 6.36 -10.48 -5.68
CA ILE A 182 7.73 -10.02 -5.40
C ILE A 182 8.75 -11.07 -5.82
N GLN A 183 8.55 -12.33 -5.42
CA GLN A 183 9.46 -13.42 -5.76
C GLN A 183 9.43 -13.74 -7.27
N GLY A 184 8.25 -13.70 -7.88
CA GLY A 184 8.08 -13.90 -9.31
C GLY A 184 8.82 -12.86 -10.14
N TRP A 185 8.74 -11.58 -9.78
CA TRP A 185 9.48 -10.51 -10.45
C TRP A 185 10.98 -10.60 -10.16
N ARG A 186 11.39 -10.87 -8.92
CA ARG A 186 12.80 -11.14 -8.59
C ARG A 186 13.39 -12.27 -9.43
N GLY A 187 12.65 -13.35 -9.60
CA GLY A 187 13.04 -14.48 -10.44
C GLY A 187 13.11 -14.11 -11.92
N ALA A 188 12.15 -13.32 -12.43
CA ALA A 188 12.15 -12.86 -13.82
C ALA A 188 13.39 -12.02 -14.15
N TRP A 189 13.79 -11.13 -13.26
CA TRP A 189 15.01 -10.32 -13.41
C TRP A 189 16.31 -11.03 -12.99
N GLY A 190 16.25 -12.25 -12.45
CA GLY A 190 17.43 -12.93 -11.89
C GLY A 190 18.05 -12.17 -10.71
N ARG A 191 17.25 -11.41 -9.95
CA ARG A 191 17.70 -10.53 -8.86
C ARG A 191 16.94 -10.83 -7.57
N PRO A 192 17.42 -11.76 -6.73
CA PRO A 192 16.71 -12.20 -5.52
C PRO A 192 16.56 -11.11 -4.44
N ASP A 193 17.35 -10.04 -4.53
CA ASP A 193 17.38 -8.93 -3.59
C ASP A 193 16.71 -7.66 -4.16
N LEU A 194 16.10 -7.72 -5.35
CA LEU A 194 15.52 -6.55 -6.03
C LEU A 194 14.58 -5.78 -5.07
N PRO A 195 14.83 -4.47 -4.84
CA PRO A 195 13.98 -3.66 -3.98
C PRO A 195 12.54 -3.57 -4.50
N PHE A 196 11.57 -3.75 -3.60
CA PHE A 196 10.15 -3.72 -3.94
C PHE A 196 9.38 -2.85 -2.94
N TYR A 197 8.89 -1.71 -3.37
CA TYR A 197 8.21 -0.75 -2.51
C TYR A 197 6.74 -0.63 -2.89
N TYR A 198 5.84 -0.62 -1.93
CA TYR A 198 4.41 -0.59 -2.22
C TYR A 198 3.62 0.36 -1.33
N VAL A 199 2.38 0.58 -1.69
CA VAL A 199 1.50 1.53 -1.01
C VAL A 199 0.42 0.77 -0.26
N GLN A 200 0.31 1.01 1.05
CA GLN A 200 -0.83 0.54 1.82
C GLN A 200 -2.07 1.31 1.37
N LEU A 201 -3.20 0.62 1.20
CA LEU A 201 -4.44 1.26 0.79
C LEU A 201 -4.86 2.38 1.77
N PRO A 202 -5.49 3.46 1.26
CA PRO A 202 -6.01 4.54 2.10
C PRO A 202 -7.27 4.09 2.88
N GLN A 203 -7.99 5.02 3.49
CA GLN A 203 -9.33 4.73 3.99
C GLN A 203 -10.31 4.56 2.82
N TRP A 204 -11.27 3.67 2.98
CA TRP A 204 -12.40 3.48 2.08
C TRP A 204 -13.45 2.64 2.80
N ARG A 205 -14.74 2.95 2.62
CA ARG A 205 -15.93 2.32 3.23
C ARG A 205 -16.17 0.84 2.88
N SER A 206 -15.13 0.01 3.00
CA SER A 206 -15.16 -1.44 2.85
C SER A 206 -14.31 -2.10 3.94
N TYR A 207 -14.85 -3.11 4.62
CA TYR A 207 -14.05 -3.91 5.55
C TYR A 207 -12.99 -4.71 4.80
N ALA A 208 -13.24 -5.16 3.56
CA ALA A 208 -12.21 -5.81 2.74
C ALA A 208 -10.96 -4.92 2.58
N TRP A 209 -11.14 -3.60 2.51
CA TRP A 209 -10.04 -2.62 2.54
C TRP A 209 -9.22 -2.70 3.83
N THR A 210 -9.91 -2.78 4.96
CA THR A 210 -9.28 -2.92 6.27
C THR A 210 -8.43 -4.19 6.35
N TYR A 211 -8.95 -5.31 5.82
CA TYR A 211 -8.21 -6.57 5.72
C TYR A 211 -7.00 -6.46 4.81
N ALA A 212 -7.16 -5.88 3.62
CA ALA A 212 -6.06 -5.72 2.68
C ALA A 212 -4.94 -4.82 3.22
N ARG A 213 -5.25 -3.79 4.03
CA ARG A 213 -4.21 -2.98 4.69
C ARG A 213 -3.34 -3.80 5.63
N GLU A 214 -3.94 -4.74 6.36
CA GLU A 214 -3.17 -5.65 7.23
C GLU A 214 -2.39 -6.67 6.40
N GLU A 215 -2.98 -7.24 5.35
CA GLU A 215 -2.26 -8.14 4.43
C GLU A 215 -1.06 -7.44 3.76
N GLN A 216 -1.23 -6.18 3.37
CA GLN A 216 -0.14 -5.32 2.90
C GLN A 216 0.91 -5.09 3.99
N ARG A 217 0.50 -4.87 5.25
CA ARG A 217 1.45 -4.75 6.36
C ARG A 217 2.23 -6.05 6.58
N ARG A 218 1.56 -7.21 6.57
CA ARG A 218 2.17 -8.54 6.76
C ARG A 218 3.10 -8.94 5.60
N ALA A 219 2.91 -8.37 4.41
CA ALA A 219 3.84 -8.57 3.30
C ALA A 219 5.22 -7.93 3.54
N MET A 220 5.37 -7.03 4.53
CA MET A 220 6.65 -6.40 4.88
C MET A 220 7.70 -7.38 5.44
N ASP A 221 7.31 -8.60 5.82
CA ASP A 221 8.26 -9.63 6.27
C ASP A 221 9.17 -10.12 5.12
N VAL A 222 8.83 -9.84 3.86
CA VAL A 222 9.71 -10.14 2.73
C VAL A 222 10.90 -9.17 2.77
N PRO A 223 12.16 -9.66 2.81
CA PRO A 223 13.34 -8.80 2.83
C PRO A 223 13.39 -7.84 1.64
N ASN A 224 14.03 -6.68 1.82
CA ASN A 224 14.17 -5.61 0.82
C ASN A 224 12.82 -5.09 0.28
N THR A 225 11.80 -5.09 1.12
CA THR A 225 10.53 -4.42 0.86
C THR A 225 10.35 -3.16 1.71
N GLY A 226 9.36 -2.35 1.34
CA GLY A 226 9.00 -1.11 2.02
C GLY A 226 7.58 -0.70 1.69
N MET A 227 6.91 -0.07 2.64
CA MET A 227 5.50 0.31 2.51
C MET A 227 5.32 1.79 2.80
N ALA A 228 4.67 2.51 1.88
CA ALA A 228 4.15 3.85 2.14
C ALA A 228 2.75 3.74 2.75
N VAL A 229 2.61 4.18 4.00
CA VAL A 229 1.31 4.27 4.68
C VAL A 229 0.54 5.47 4.14
N THR A 230 -0.76 5.31 3.84
CA THR A 230 -1.62 6.37 3.27
C THR A 230 -2.95 6.52 4.01
N ILE A 231 -3.03 5.99 5.22
CA ILE A 231 -4.25 5.96 6.03
C ILE A 231 -4.83 7.36 6.31
N ASP A 232 -3.99 8.39 6.28
CA ASP A 232 -4.33 9.79 6.52
C ASP A 232 -4.62 10.61 5.24
N LEU A 233 -4.54 9.99 4.06
CA LEU A 233 -4.68 10.68 2.78
C LEU A 233 -6.09 10.62 2.19
N ASP A 234 -7.07 10.12 2.95
CA ASP A 234 -8.45 10.06 2.47
C ASP A 234 -9.02 11.48 2.26
N PHE A 235 -9.77 11.61 1.18
CA PHE A 235 -10.43 12.82 0.76
C PHE A 235 -11.90 12.48 0.56
N ASN A 236 -12.68 12.58 1.63
CA ASN A 236 -14.13 12.34 1.63
C ASN A 236 -14.54 10.96 1.11
N ASN A 237 -13.82 9.91 1.51
CA ASN A 237 -14.03 8.55 1.05
C ASN A 237 -14.00 8.49 -0.48
N ASP A 238 -12.85 8.84 -1.06
CA ASP A 238 -12.55 8.68 -2.48
C ASP A 238 -11.57 7.50 -2.65
N ILE A 239 -11.95 6.52 -3.47
CA ILE A 239 -11.11 5.36 -3.82
C ILE A 239 -9.81 5.78 -4.52
N HIS A 240 -9.78 7.00 -5.06
CA HIS A 240 -8.68 7.60 -5.77
C HIS A 240 -8.29 8.97 -5.17
N PRO A 241 -7.77 9.00 -3.93
CA PRO A 241 -7.51 10.26 -3.23
C PRO A 241 -6.52 11.11 -4.04
N PRO A 242 -6.78 12.43 -4.19
CA PRO A 242 -6.02 13.28 -5.10
C PRO A 242 -4.61 13.58 -4.61
N ASN A 243 -4.34 13.43 -3.32
CA ASN A 243 -3.02 13.66 -2.74
C ASN A 243 -2.02 12.54 -3.10
N LYS A 244 -1.61 12.47 -4.37
CA LYS A 244 -0.54 11.58 -4.84
C LYS A 244 0.86 12.15 -4.58
N ILE A 245 0.93 13.41 -4.14
CA ILE A 245 2.16 14.05 -3.67
C ILE A 245 2.70 13.27 -2.47
N ASP A 246 1.91 13.12 -1.40
CA ASP A 246 2.37 12.42 -0.21
C ASP A 246 2.64 10.94 -0.46
N VAL A 247 1.88 10.29 -1.34
CA VAL A 247 2.15 8.89 -1.73
C VAL A 247 3.54 8.76 -2.37
N GLY A 248 3.83 9.57 -3.39
CA GLY A 248 5.12 9.51 -4.10
C GLY A 248 6.30 9.92 -3.23
N GLU A 249 6.15 10.97 -2.43
CA GLU A 249 7.19 11.44 -1.50
C GLU A 249 7.51 10.39 -0.44
N ARG A 250 6.49 9.72 0.13
CA ARG A 250 6.67 8.64 1.11
C ARG A 250 7.35 7.43 0.49
N LEU A 251 6.94 7.02 -0.71
CA LEU A 251 7.59 5.92 -1.44
C LEU A 251 9.06 6.21 -1.73
N ALA A 252 9.40 7.43 -2.15
CA ALA A 252 10.77 7.79 -2.53
C ALA A 252 11.77 7.74 -1.36
N ARG A 253 11.31 7.86 -0.12
CA ARG A 253 12.17 7.76 1.07
C ARG A 253 12.78 6.37 1.24
N TRP A 254 12.07 5.32 0.85
CA TRP A 254 12.54 3.94 0.97
C TRP A 254 13.82 3.65 0.19
N PRO A 255 13.89 3.87 -1.14
CA PRO A 255 15.14 3.69 -1.87
C PRO A 255 16.22 4.69 -1.42
N LEU A 256 15.87 5.94 -1.08
CA LEU A 256 16.85 6.90 -0.57
C LEU A 256 17.56 6.36 0.68
N ALA A 257 16.83 5.80 1.64
CA ALA A 257 17.41 5.24 2.86
C ALA A 257 18.06 3.86 2.64
N LYS A 258 17.36 2.94 1.97
CA LYS A 258 17.74 1.52 1.92
C LYS A 258 18.69 1.17 0.76
N VAL A 259 18.58 1.86 -0.37
CA VAL A 259 19.39 1.59 -1.56
C VAL A 259 20.53 2.59 -1.69
N TYR A 260 20.24 3.88 -1.50
CA TYR A 260 21.20 4.97 -1.66
C TYR A 260 21.82 5.44 -0.33
N ARG A 261 21.46 4.82 0.79
CA ARG A 261 22.07 5.00 2.11
C ARG A 261 22.05 6.43 2.65
N TYR A 262 21.07 7.25 2.23
CA TYR A 262 20.84 8.54 2.86
C TYR A 262 20.29 8.35 4.28
N SER A 263 20.80 9.14 5.23
CA SER A 263 20.20 9.24 6.56
C SER A 263 18.89 10.05 6.47
N THR A 264 17.78 9.36 6.23
CA THR A 264 16.43 9.96 6.17
C THR A 264 15.42 9.02 6.81
N PRO A 265 14.48 9.54 7.62
CA PRO A 265 13.30 8.78 8.00
C PRO A 265 12.53 8.32 6.76
N TYR A 266 12.15 7.05 6.74
CA TYR A 266 11.58 6.39 5.56
C TYR A 266 10.25 5.67 5.79
N SER A 267 9.83 5.51 7.05
CA SER A 267 8.53 4.95 7.41
C SER A 267 7.98 5.67 8.64
N GLY A 268 6.66 5.68 8.78
CA GLY A 268 6.01 5.99 10.05
C GLY A 268 6.00 4.79 10.99
N PRO A 269 5.43 4.94 12.20
CA PRO A 269 5.38 3.87 13.19
C PRO A 269 4.75 2.59 12.65
N THR A 270 5.42 1.45 12.83
CA THR A 270 4.85 0.13 12.51
C THR A 270 4.83 -0.73 13.76
N PHE A 271 3.72 -1.42 14.02
CA PHE A 271 3.59 -2.31 15.17
C PHE A 271 4.76 -3.29 15.27
N ARG A 272 5.37 -3.36 16.47
CA ARG A 272 6.45 -4.29 16.79
C ARG A 272 5.99 -5.36 17.78
N SER A 273 5.42 -4.93 18.88
CA SER A 273 4.99 -5.81 19.97
C SER A 273 4.06 -5.07 20.93
N VAL A 274 3.40 -5.81 21.81
CA VAL A 274 2.63 -5.28 22.93
C VAL A 274 3.01 -6.00 24.21
N LYS A 275 3.05 -5.27 25.33
CA LYS A 275 3.20 -5.85 26.68
C LYS A 275 2.02 -5.44 27.54
N ARG A 276 1.36 -6.42 28.16
CA ARG A 276 0.29 -6.19 29.14
C ARG A 276 0.89 -5.92 30.53
N GLY A 277 0.36 -4.92 31.22
CA GLY A 277 0.60 -4.65 32.64
C GLY A 277 -0.72 -4.28 33.31
N GLY A 278 -1.33 -5.24 34.02
CA GLY A 278 -2.70 -5.09 34.52
C GLY A 278 -3.70 -4.89 33.37
N ASN A 279 -4.46 -3.80 33.43
CA ASN A 279 -5.43 -3.38 32.42
C ASN A 279 -4.85 -2.47 31.31
N VAL A 280 -3.53 -2.25 31.30
CA VAL A 280 -2.85 -1.41 30.30
C VAL A 280 -2.07 -2.27 29.31
N MET A 281 -2.27 -2.00 28.03
CA MET A 281 -1.46 -2.53 26.91
C MET A 281 -0.44 -1.49 26.48
N SER A 282 0.85 -1.76 26.66
CA SER A 282 1.95 -0.91 26.19
C SER A 282 2.40 -1.36 24.81
N VAL A 283 2.05 -0.58 23.78
CA VAL A 283 2.34 -0.86 22.37
C VAL A 283 3.68 -0.26 21.98
N MET A 284 4.54 -1.09 21.38
CA MET A 284 5.85 -0.72 20.88
C MET A 284 5.84 -0.67 19.35
N PHE A 285 6.57 0.29 18.79
CA PHE A 285 6.67 0.52 17.35
C PHE A 285 8.12 0.50 16.88
N ASN A 286 8.33 0.05 15.64
CA ASN A 286 9.51 0.43 14.86
C ASN A 286 9.28 1.83 14.25
N ASN A 287 10.33 2.44 13.69
CA ASN A 287 10.22 3.69 12.91
C ASN A 287 9.63 4.87 13.68
N VAL A 288 10.13 5.08 14.90
CA VAL A 288 9.75 6.17 15.81
C VAL A 288 10.69 7.38 15.68
N ASP A 289 11.17 7.65 14.46
CA ASP A 289 12.10 8.76 14.17
C ASP A 289 11.56 10.10 14.73
N GLY A 290 12.30 10.70 15.66
CA GLY A 290 11.91 11.94 16.34
C GLY A 290 10.80 11.78 17.40
N GLY A 291 10.52 10.55 17.85
CA GLY A 291 9.48 10.24 18.84
C GLY A 291 8.11 10.01 18.21
N LEU A 292 7.12 9.66 19.03
CA LEU A 292 5.71 9.57 18.62
C LEU A 292 5.00 10.90 18.87
N ILE A 293 4.10 11.27 17.96
CA ILE A 293 3.33 12.50 18.04
C ILE A 293 1.86 12.28 17.68
N VAL A 294 1.02 13.21 18.11
CA VAL A 294 -0.32 13.39 17.56
C VAL A 294 -0.23 14.35 16.39
N GLY A 295 -0.65 13.92 15.21
CA GLY A 295 -0.54 14.69 13.97
C GLY A 295 -1.88 14.99 13.34
N GLN A 296 -2.02 16.19 12.77
CA GLN A 296 -3.12 16.57 11.90
C GLN A 296 -2.64 16.56 10.46
N ALA A 297 -3.33 15.79 9.62
CA ALA A 297 -2.99 15.61 8.22
C ALA A 297 -3.28 16.87 7.39
N GLY A 298 -2.49 17.04 6.34
CA GLY A 298 -2.61 18.08 5.32
C GLY A 298 -1.79 17.69 4.09
N VAL A 299 -2.08 18.30 2.95
CA VAL A 299 -1.37 17.95 1.70
C VAL A 299 0.08 18.41 1.78
N GLY A 300 1.02 17.47 1.79
CA GLY A 300 2.46 17.77 1.90
C GLY A 300 2.86 18.33 3.26
N GLN A 301 1.98 18.24 4.28
CA GLN A 301 2.21 18.84 5.58
C GLN A 301 1.46 18.06 6.66
N VAL A 302 2.14 17.73 7.76
CA VAL A 302 1.50 17.23 8.97
C VAL A 302 1.87 18.17 10.09
N ILE A 303 0.85 18.66 10.80
CA ILE A 303 1.02 19.58 11.93
C ILE A 303 0.96 18.75 13.22
N GLU A 304 1.90 18.97 14.13
CA GLU A 304 1.85 18.33 15.43
C GLU A 304 0.89 19.06 16.37
N ILE A 305 0.02 18.29 17.03
CA ILE A 305 -0.93 18.80 18.01
C ILE A 305 -0.39 18.48 19.41
N LYS A 306 0.27 19.46 20.02
CA LYS A 306 0.81 19.32 21.39
C LYS A 306 -0.34 19.11 22.38
N GLY A 307 -0.22 18.08 23.21
CA GLY A 307 -1.28 17.69 24.15
C GLY A 307 -2.54 17.11 23.49
N GLY A 308 -2.49 16.80 22.18
CA GLY A 308 -3.61 16.18 21.48
C GLY A 308 -3.94 14.77 21.98
N LYS A 309 -5.18 14.34 21.74
CA LYS A 309 -5.66 12.98 22.04
C LYS A 309 -5.44 12.05 20.85
N LEU A 310 -5.01 10.82 21.11
CA LEU A 310 -4.95 9.77 20.09
C LEU A 310 -6.34 9.16 19.84
N PHE A 311 -6.63 8.85 18.58
CA PHE A 311 -7.89 8.20 18.15
C PHE A 311 -7.64 6.88 17.41
N GLY A 312 -8.63 6.00 17.43
CA GLY A 312 -8.63 4.74 16.67
C GLY A 312 -7.97 3.55 17.36
N PHE A 313 -7.68 3.64 18.65
CA PHE A 313 -7.23 2.52 19.46
C PHE A 313 -8.39 1.78 20.11
N GLU A 314 -8.31 0.47 20.11
CA GLU A 314 -9.31 -0.42 20.69
C GLU A 314 -8.65 -1.61 21.40
N LEU A 315 -9.32 -2.14 22.41
CA LEU A 315 -8.89 -3.34 23.16
C LEU A 315 -9.92 -4.45 23.01
N ALA A 316 -9.44 -5.67 22.85
CA ALA A 316 -10.28 -6.86 22.92
C ALA A 316 -10.40 -7.33 24.37
N ASP A 317 -11.62 -7.64 24.81
CA ASP A 317 -11.88 -8.35 26.06
C ASP A 317 -11.53 -9.86 25.94
N GLU A 318 -11.74 -10.63 27.02
CA GLU A 318 -11.49 -12.07 27.01
C GLU A 318 -12.37 -12.83 26.00
N GLY A 319 -13.60 -12.35 25.79
CA GLY A 319 -14.56 -12.90 24.83
C GLY A 319 -14.23 -12.57 23.37
N GLY A 320 -13.25 -11.70 23.12
CA GLY A 320 -12.87 -11.22 21.80
C GLY A 320 -13.68 -10.02 21.29
N GLY A 321 -14.53 -9.43 22.13
CA GLY A 321 -15.26 -8.19 21.84
C GLY A 321 -14.32 -6.98 21.84
N TRP A 322 -14.44 -6.11 20.84
CA TRP A 322 -13.58 -4.93 20.70
C TRP A 322 -14.25 -3.67 21.25
N HIS A 323 -13.54 -2.96 22.14
CA HIS A 323 -14.01 -1.76 22.82
C HIS A 323 -13.11 -0.56 22.52
N ALA A 324 -13.69 0.64 22.47
CA ALA A 324 -12.93 1.88 22.38
C ALA A 324 -11.94 1.98 23.54
N ALA A 325 -10.74 2.50 23.25
CA ALA A 325 -9.71 2.65 24.26
C ALA A 325 -9.11 4.06 24.27
N ASN A 326 -8.74 4.52 25.47
CA ASN A 326 -7.89 5.67 25.64
C ASN A 326 -6.43 5.28 25.35
N ALA A 327 -5.71 6.15 24.63
CA ALA A 327 -4.33 5.92 24.23
C ALA A 327 -3.47 7.14 24.56
N ILE A 328 -2.35 6.91 25.25
CA ILE A 328 -1.42 7.96 25.71
C ILE A 328 0.00 7.63 25.25
N ILE A 329 0.66 8.59 24.61
CA ILE A 329 2.07 8.46 24.22
C ILE A 329 2.95 8.53 25.47
N ARG A 330 3.82 7.54 25.64
CA ARG A 330 4.82 7.45 26.73
C ARG A 330 6.20 7.19 26.11
N GLY A 331 6.91 8.27 25.79
CA GLY A 331 8.15 8.18 25.02
C GLY A 331 7.88 7.57 23.64
N ASN A 332 8.46 6.40 23.37
CA ASN A 332 8.31 5.68 22.10
C ASN A 332 7.25 4.56 22.15
N THR A 333 6.44 4.50 23.20
CA THR A 333 5.32 3.56 23.31
C THR A 333 3.99 4.29 23.39
N VAL A 334 2.90 3.55 23.15
CA VAL A 334 1.54 4.01 23.41
C VAL A 334 0.94 3.11 24.50
N ALA A 335 0.57 3.71 25.63
CA ALA A 335 -0.17 3.03 26.69
C ALA A 335 -1.66 3.10 26.37
N VAL A 336 -2.31 1.94 26.23
CA VAL A 336 -3.71 1.80 25.83
C VAL A 336 -4.51 1.14 26.96
N SER A 337 -5.65 1.72 27.32
CA SER A 337 -6.54 1.24 28.39
C SER A 337 -8.00 1.56 28.07
N SER A 338 -8.93 0.72 28.52
CA SER A 338 -10.38 0.98 28.41
C SER A 338 -11.05 0.78 29.77
N VAL A 339 -12.09 1.58 30.06
CA VAL A 339 -12.93 1.40 31.25
C VAL A 339 -13.84 0.16 31.12
N GLU A 340 -14.06 -0.31 29.89
CA GLU A 340 -14.89 -1.49 29.60
C GLU A 340 -14.06 -2.79 29.63
N VAL A 341 -12.72 -2.70 29.64
CA VAL A 341 -11.83 -3.85 29.51
C VAL A 341 -10.82 -3.87 30.66
N SER A 342 -11.10 -4.64 31.71
CA SER A 342 -10.20 -4.87 32.85
C SER A 342 -9.05 -5.82 32.51
N GLU A 343 -9.32 -6.81 31.65
CA GLU A 343 -8.36 -7.86 31.26
C GLU A 343 -8.18 -7.88 29.73
N PRO A 344 -7.38 -6.96 29.17
CA PRO A 344 -7.25 -6.88 27.73
C PRO A 344 -6.47 -8.09 27.19
N ARG A 345 -6.99 -8.68 26.10
CA ARG A 345 -6.36 -9.78 25.39
C ARG A 345 -5.55 -9.31 24.18
N ALA A 346 -6.05 -8.30 23.47
CA ALA A 346 -5.43 -7.77 22.26
C ALA A 346 -5.66 -6.26 22.12
N VAL A 347 -4.88 -5.62 21.26
CA VAL A 347 -4.97 -4.20 20.93
C VAL A 347 -4.92 -4.01 19.41
N ARG A 348 -5.70 -3.06 18.90
CA ARG A 348 -5.68 -2.69 17.48
C ARG A 348 -5.71 -1.18 17.28
N TYR A 349 -5.24 -0.75 16.11
CA TYR A 349 -5.22 0.65 15.69
C TYR A 349 -5.74 0.78 14.25
N ALA A 350 -6.69 1.69 14.02
CA ALA A 350 -7.21 2.02 12.69
C ALA A 350 -7.76 0.82 11.89
N CYS A 351 -8.44 -0.10 12.59
CA CYS A 351 -8.98 -1.36 12.05
C CYS A 351 -10.44 -1.25 11.57
N HIS A 352 -10.82 -0.08 11.07
CA HIS A 352 -12.13 0.17 10.49
C HIS A 352 -12.02 0.76 9.08
N PRO A 353 -13.09 0.76 8.28
CA PRO A 353 -13.04 1.23 6.90
C PRO A 353 -12.63 2.71 6.78
N GLN A 354 -13.16 3.54 7.69
CA GLN A 354 -12.96 4.98 7.74
C GLN A 354 -13.01 5.50 9.18
N ALA A 355 -12.22 6.53 9.48
CA ALA A 355 -12.27 7.28 10.73
C ALA A 355 -13.44 8.28 10.72
N PRO A 356 -14.07 8.57 11.88
CA PRO A 356 -15.03 9.66 11.98
C PRO A 356 -14.39 11.02 11.67
N GLU A 357 -15.15 11.96 11.09
CA GLU A 357 -14.65 13.28 10.69
C GLU A 357 -13.94 14.02 11.83
N ASP A 358 -14.45 13.92 13.06
CA ASP A 358 -13.92 14.55 14.28
C ASP A 358 -12.84 13.73 15.00
N LYS A 359 -12.62 12.47 14.60
CA LYS A 359 -11.72 11.51 15.27
C LYS A 359 -10.79 10.82 14.28
N GLN A 360 -10.17 11.62 13.40
CA GLN A 360 -9.20 11.12 12.42
C GLN A 360 -8.04 10.37 13.08
N TRP A 361 -7.61 9.27 12.47
CA TRP A 361 -6.48 8.48 12.96
C TRP A 361 -5.18 9.27 12.82
N ASN A 362 -4.55 9.54 13.96
CA ASN A 362 -3.64 10.67 14.10
C ASN A 362 -2.30 10.32 14.78
N LEU A 363 -1.88 9.05 14.76
CA LEU A 363 -0.58 8.64 15.28
C LEU A 363 0.49 8.80 14.19
N TYR A 364 1.51 9.59 14.48
CA TYR A 364 2.67 9.82 13.60
C TYR A 364 3.97 9.65 14.37
N ASN A 365 5.10 9.58 13.66
CA ASN A 365 6.40 9.86 14.26
C ASN A 365 6.80 11.35 14.12
N GLY A 366 7.87 11.75 14.78
CA GLY A 366 8.44 13.10 14.72
C GLY A 366 8.86 13.52 13.31
N ALA A 367 9.20 12.56 12.45
CA ALA A 367 9.43 12.75 11.02
C ALA A 367 8.15 12.97 10.18
N LYS A 368 6.98 13.09 10.83
CA LYS A 368 5.70 13.43 10.22
C LYS A 368 5.17 12.34 9.27
N LEU A 369 5.48 11.08 9.56
CA LEU A 369 4.99 9.91 8.82
C LEU A 369 3.95 9.15 9.65
N PRO A 370 2.79 8.78 9.08
CA PRO A 370 1.69 8.17 9.81
C PRO A 370 1.98 6.72 10.20
N ALA A 371 1.40 6.30 11.31
CA ALA A 371 1.45 4.91 11.74
C ALA A 371 0.61 4.01 10.81
N SER A 372 1.12 2.82 10.52
CA SER A 372 0.32 1.79 9.86
C SER A 372 -0.78 1.28 10.80
N PRO A 373 -2.01 1.07 10.31
CA PRO A 373 -2.99 0.22 10.99
C PRO A 373 -2.39 -1.14 11.38
N PHE A 374 -2.87 -1.73 12.47
CA PHE A 374 -2.47 -3.07 12.92
C PHE A 374 -3.50 -3.69 13.86
N CYS A 375 -3.49 -5.03 13.96
CA CYS A 375 -4.13 -5.79 15.04
C CYS A 375 -3.08 -6.70 15.69
N SER A 376 -2.98 -6.72 17.02
CA SER A 376 -1.99 -7.55 17.73
C SER A 376 -2.33 -9.04 17.73
N ASP A 377 -3.61 -9.41 17.63
CA ASP A 377 -4.08 -10.78 17.47
C ASP A 377 -5.05 -10.84 16.29
N TRP A 378 -4.54 -11.30 15.16
CA TRP A 378 -5.31 -11.36 13.92
C TRP A 378 -6.48 -12.34 13.98
N SER A 379 -6.41 -13.37 14.83
CA SER A 379 -7.51 -14.33 14.97
C SER A 379 -8.80 -13.69 15.49
N LEU A 380 -8.68 -12.52 16.12
CA LEU A 380 -9.79 -11.74 16.67
C LEU A 380 -10.33 -10.67 15.71
N MET A 381 -9.78 -10.52 14.50
CA MET A 381 -10.23 -9.51 13.55
C MET A 381 -11.48 -10.03 12.79
N PRO A 382 -12.70 -9.50 13.03
CA PRO A 382 -13.94 -10.09 12.50
C PRO A 382 -14.18 -9.71 11.04
N TYR A 383 -14.15 -10.69 10.13
CA TYR A 383 -14.26 -10.42 8.68
C TYR A 383 -15.63 -9.87 8.31
N GLU A 384 -16.67 -10.42 8.92
CA GLU A 384 -18.04 -10.01 8.67
C GLU A 384 -18.28 -8.57 9.17
N PRO A 385 -18.67 -7.62 8.30
CA PRO A 385 -18.91 -6.23 8.68
C PRO A 385 -19.85 -6.06 9.87
N LYS A 386 -20.87 -6.93 9.97
CA LYS A 386 -21.86 -6.92 11.06
C LYS A 386 -21.27 -7.30 12.41
N GLN A 387 -20.13 -8.01 12.41
CA GLN A 387 -19.43 -8.48 13.60
C GLN A 387 -18.23 -7.57 13.97
N ASN A 388 -17.96 -6.53 13.17
CA ASN A 388 -16.90 -5.56 13.44
C ASN A 388 -17.42 -4.12 13.47
N PRO A 389 -18.49 -3.78 14.22
CA PRO A 389 -18.97 -2.40 14.27
C PRO A 389 -17.89 -1.48 14.84
N MET A 390 -17.84 -0.24 14.36
CA MET A 390 -17.09 0.82 15.05
C MET A 390 -17.70 1.01 16.45
N PRO A 391 -16.90 1.00 17.52
CA PRO A 391 -17.36 1.38 18.84
C PRO A 391 -17.96 2.79 18.82
N LYS A 392 -19.01 3.01 19.62
CA LYS A 392 -19.69 4.31 19.72
C LYS A 392 -18.84 5.36 20.43
#